data_AF-A0A8H7K3F0-F1
#
_entry.id   AF-A0A8H7K3F0-F1
#
_cell.length_a   1.000
_cell.length_b   1.000
_cell.length_c   1.000
_cell.angle_alpha   90.00
_cell.angle_beta   90.00
_cell.angle_gamma   90.00
#
_symmetry.space_group_name_H-M   'P 1'
#
loop_
_entity.id
_entity.type
_entity.pdbx_description
1 polymer ?
#
loop_
_entity_poly.entity_id
_entity_poly.type
_entity_poly.pdbx_seq_one_letter_code
_entity_poly.pdbx_strand_id
1 'polypeptide(L)'
;MLYSQSWRNVIGEWDLLGAGLRKLVRDNENSSKGLSVSDVELILGPSWMGLIERYSSCKFTNYSDRLVALSSLTEKLRRMTGAINIAGHWREMLGRSLSWTAISPTSTREMCGDRSSPSWAWASTDLGVTFEGLDGVWHESMVVEDIWEEPTNATNRRSRNILRMSGTFCEMSLAQWGLREPRKGNATYRTSSYVESVAWDHMPPTFDETRLLACMFIGCVRESDYVSDTVGLVIERTGKFNGGQVEEFERVGLLRFENLSSERLLGKLWITIDIA
;
A
#
# COMPACT_ATOMS: atom_id res chain seq x y z
N MET A 1 -21.08 -13.92 7.90
CA MET A 1 -20.27 -14.57 8.96
C MET A 1 -18.91 -13.91 8.94
N LEU A 2 -18.61 -13.13 9.98
CA LEU A 2 -17.36 -12.37 10.10
C LEU A 2 -16.24 -13.34 10.49
N TYR A 3 -15.26 -13.52 9.60
CA TYR A 3 -14.05 -14.29 9.88
C TYR A 3 -13.16 -13.49 10.83
N SER A 4 -13.20 -13.81 12.13
CA SER A 4 -12.37 -13.20 13.18
C SER A 4 -11.08 -13.99 13.48
N GLN A 5 -10.62 -14.85 12.57
CA GLN A 5 -9.38 -15.59 12.77
C GLN A 5 -8.19 -14.78 12.26
N SER A 6 -7.13 -14.68 13.09
CA SER A 6 -5.84 -14.12 12.65
C SER A 6 -5.36 -14.86 11.41
N TRP A 7 -5.00 -14.10 10.37
CA TRP A 7 -4.64 -14.59 9.04
C TRP A 7 -3.46 -15.57 9.07
N ARG A 8 -2.57 -15.44 10.07
CA ARG A 8 -1.46 -16.37 10.32
C ARG A 8 -1.93 -17.80 10.61
N ASN A 9 -3.09 -17.95 11.25
CA ASN A 9 -3.67 -19.25 11.56
C ASN A 9 -4.43 -19.88 10.38
N VAL A 10 -4.82 -19.06 9.39
CA VAL A 10 -5.61 -19.50 8.23
C VAL A 10 -4.74 -20.08 7.12
N ILE A 11 -3.49 -19.61 6.98
CA ILE A 11 -2.66 -19.87 5.78
C ILE A 11 -1.58 -20.95 6.01
N GLY A 12 -1.30 -21.34 7.27
CA GLY A 12 -0.21 -22.26 7.57
C GLY A 12 1.16 -21.70 7.17
N GLU A 13 2.25 -22.43 7.43
CA GLU A 13 3.59 -21.80 7.38
C GLU A 13 4.04 -21.28 6.00
N TRP A 14 3.63 -21.86 4.86
CA TRP A 14 4.17 -21.41 3.55
C TRP A 14 3.36 -21.82 2.30
N ASP A 15 2.06 -22.10 2.38
CA ASP A 15 1.37 -22.74 1.26
C ASP A 15 0.81 -21.80 0.18
N LEU A 16 1.61 -20.81 -0.25
CA LEU A 16 1.28 -19.82 -1.30
C LEU A 16 0.84 -20.45 -2.64
N LEU A 17 1.25 -21.70 -2.90
CA LEU A 17 0.94 -22.43 -4.13
C LEU A 17 0.23 -23.77 -3.89
N GLY A 18 -0.04 -24.20 -2.66
CA GLY A 18 -0.45 -25.58 -2.40
C GLY A 18 -1.90 -25.84 -2.05
N ALA A 19 -2.11 -26.87 -1.22
CA ALA A 19 -3.34 -27.63 -1.08
C ALA A 19 -4.58 -26.74 -0.94
N GLY A 20 -4.46 -25.58 -0.27
CA GLY A 20 -5.52 -24.57 -0.20
C GLY A 20 -5.91 -24.03 -1.57
N LEU A 21 -4.96 -23.41 -2.30
CA LEU A 21 -5.16 -22.91 -3.67
C LEU A 21 -5.62 -24.02 -4.62
N ARG A 22 -4.98 -25.19 -4.57
CA ARG A 22 -5.36 -26.33 -5.43
C ARG A 22 -6.77 -26.84 -5.15
N LYS A 23 -7.18 -26.89 -3.88
CA LYS A 23 -8.52 -27.32 -3.49
C LYS A 23 -9.56 -26.29 -3.95
N LEU A 24 -9.30 -25.00 -3.76
CA LEU A 24 -10.22 -23.93 -4.13
C LEU A 24 -10.37 -23.78 -5.65
N VAL A 25 -9.27 -23.93 -6.40
CA VAL A 25 -9.32 -24.03 -7.87
C VAL A 25 -10.11 -25.26 -8.30
N ARG A 26 -9.84 -26.45 -7.73
CA ARG A 26 -10.59 -27.68 -8.06
C ARG A 26 -12.08 -27.58 -7.74
N ASP A 27 -12.43 -26.95 -6.62
CA ASP A 27 -13.81 -26.78 -6.18
C ASP A 27 -14.57 -25.79 -7.08
N ASN A 28 -13.86 -24.85 -7.74
CA ASN A 28 -14.42 -23.89 -8.69
C ASN A 28 -14.22 -24.22 -10.18
N GLU A 29 -13.37 -25.21 -10.53
CA GLU A 29 -13.16 -25.67 -11.92
C GLU A 29 -14.45 -26.20 -12.57
N ASN A 30 -15.38 -26.73 -11.76
CA ASN A 30 -16.69 -27.22 -12.22
C ASN A 30 -17.83 -26.22 -12.01
N SER A 31 -17.54 -25.05 -11.42
CA SER A 31 -18.52 -23.97 -11.27
C SER A 31 -18.59 -23.18 -12.58
N SER A 32 -19.80 -23.01 -13.12
CA SER A 32 -20.02 -22.12 -14.28
C SER A 32 -19.74 -20.65 -13.96
N LYS A 33 -19.57 -20.31 -12.67
CA LYS A 33 -19.06 -19.03 -12.20
C LYS A 33 -17.59 -19.21 -11.82
N GLY A 34 -16.69 -18.48 -12.48
CA GLY A 34 -15.29 -18.35 -12.06
C GLY A 34 -15.16 -17.77 -10.63
N LEU A 35 -13.93 -17.66 -10.13
CA LEU A 35 -13.65 -17.14 -8.79
C LEU A 35 -14.23 -15.72 -8.63
N SER A 36 -14.91 -15.48 -7.52
CA SER A 36 -15.36 -14.12 -7.15
C SER A 36 -14.17 -13.28 -6.68
N VAL A 37 -14.34 -11.95 -6.68
CA VAL A 37 -13.33 -11.03 -6.11
C VAL A 37 -12.98 -11.43 -4.67
N SER A 38 -13.98 -11.76 -3.85
CA SER A 38 -13.76 -12.21 -2.47
C SER A 38 -13.00 -13.53 -2.37
N ASP A 39 -13.19 -14.47 -3.31
CA ASP A 39 -12.39 -15.70 -3.35
C ASP A 39 -10.93 -15.39 -3.67
N VAL A 40 -10.69 -14.51 -4.64
CA VAL A 40 -9.35 -14.05 -5.03
C VAL A 40 -8.67 -13.34 -3.87
N GLU A 41 -9.38 -12.44 -3.18
CA GLU A 41 -8.87 -11.72 -2.01
C GLU A 41 -8.46 -12.68 -0.88
N LEU A 42 -9.31 -13.66 -0.59
CA LEU A 42 -9.07 -14.66 0.44
C LEU A 42 -7.84 -15.53 0.13
N ILE A 43 -7.69 -15.91 -1.14
CA ILE A 43 -6.59 -16.77 -1.61
C ILE A 43 -5.26 -16.01 -1.65
N LEU A 44 -5.25 -14.89 -2.36
CA LEU A 44 -4.02 -14.20 -2.72
C LEU A 44 -3.57 -13.21 -1.66
N GLY A 45 -4.47 -12.56 -0.93
CA GLY A 45 -4.13 -11.38 -0.16
C GLY A 45 -3.06 -11.56 0.90
N PRO A 46 -3.37 -12.20 2.03
CA PRO A 46 -2.39 -12.28 3.11
C PRO A 46 -1.20 -13.17 2.74
N SER A 47 -1.42 -14.18 1.90
CA SER A 47 -0.37 -15.02 1.30
C SER A 47 0.64 -14.18 0.51
N TRP A 48 0.16 -13.35 -0.41
CA TRP A 48 0.99 -12.50 -1.27
C TRP A 48 1.69 -11.43 -0.46
N MET A 49 0.98 -10.72 0.43
CA MET A 49 1.59 -9.74 1.31
C MET A 49 2.71 -10.37 2.15
N GLY A 50 2.47 -11.53 2.78
CA GLY A 50 3.50 -12.26 3.53
C GLY A 50 4.69 -12.74 2.67
N LEU A 51 4.46 -13.11 1.41
CA LEU A 51 5.54 -13.35 0.45
C LEU A 51 6.36 -12.07 0.23
N ILE A 52 5.71 -10.94 -0.02
CA ILE A 52 6.37 -9.66 -0.27
C ILE A 52 7.20 -9.22 0.94
N GLU A 53 6.72 -9.37 2.18
CA GLU A 53 7.50 -9.00 3.38
C GLU A 53 8.84 -9.74 3.44
N ARG A 54 8.80 -11.06 3.20
CA ARG A 54 9.98 -11.92 3.25
C ARG A 54 10.89 -11.71 2.04
N TYR A 55 10.30 -11.57 0.86
CA TYR A 55 11.03 -11.37 -0.39
C TYR A 55 11.70 -10.00 -0.45
N SER A 56 11.01 -8.92 -0.08
CA SER A 56 11.56 -7.56 -0.06
C SER A 56 12.75 -7.42 0.90
N SER A 57 12.77 -8.20 1.99
CA SER A 57 13.86 -8.23 2.97
C SER A 57 15.11 -9.00 2.49
N CYS A 58 15.07 -9.62 1.31
CA CYS A 58 16.21 -10.31 0.74
C CYS A 58 17.29 -9.30 0.28
N LYS A 59 18.55 -9.74 0.22
CA LYS A 59 19.65 -8.92 -0.30
C LYS A 59 19.66 -8.98 -1.82
N PHE A 60 19.32 -7.89 -2.49
CA PHE A 60 19.35 -7.79 -3.95
C PHE A 60 20.66 -7.17 -4.43
N THR A 61 21.21 -7.71 -5.52
CA THR A 61 22.33 -7.08 -6.24
C THR A 61 21.84 -5.94 -7.14
N ASN A 62 20.62 -6.08 -7.67
CA ASN A 62 19.96 -5.06 -8.47
C ASN A 62 18.48 -4.95 -8.06
N TYR A 63 18.10 -3.82 -7.47
CA TYR A 63 16.76 -3.60 -6.94
C TYR A 63 15.68 -3.47 -8.02
N SER A 64 16.06 -3.13 -9.27
CA SER A 64 15.13 -3.06 -10.40
C SER A 64 14.57 -4.41 -10.81
N ASP A 65 15.24 -5.50 -10.43
CA ASP A 65 14.88 -6.84 -10.87
C ASP A 65 13.85 -7.49 -9.94
N ARG A 66 13.46 -6.81 -8.84
CA ARG A 66 12.57 -7.37 -7.82
C ARG A 66 11.21 -7.78 -8.38
N LEU A 67 10.56 -6.91 -9.13
CA LEU A 67 9.29 -7.22 -9.77
C LEU A 67 9.46 -8.21 -10.93
N VAL A 68 10.55 -8.08 -11.70
CA VAL A 68 10.86 -8.98 -12.83
C VAL A 68 11.02 -10.42 -12.36
N ALA A 69 11.70 -10.65 -11.23
CA ALA A 69 11.88 -11.98 -10.67
C ALA A 69 10.57 -12.61 -10.14
N LEU A 70 9.54 -11.80 -9.85
CA LEU A 70 8.20 -12.28 -9.50
C LEU A 70 7.26 -12.43 -10.71
N SER A 71 7.66 -11.99 -11.91
CA SER A 71 6.82 -12.00 -13.12
C SER A 71 6.27 -13.39 -13.47
N SER A 72 7.09 -14.43 -13.33
CA SER A 72 6.68 -15.80 -13.63
C SER A 72 5.66 -16.34 -12.63
N LEU A 73 5.80 -15.97 -11.36
CA LEU A 73 4.85 -16.34 -10.30
C LEU A 73 3.53 -15.60 -10.46
N THR A 74 3.59 -14.28 -10.70
CA THR A 74 2.39 -13.46 -10.93
C THR A 74 1.62 -13.89 -12.17
N GLU A 75 2.31 -14.24 -13.26
CA GLU A 75 1.69 -14.77 -14.47
C GLU A 75 0.98 -16.11 -14.22
N LYS A 76 1.61 -17.01 -13.46
CA LYS A 76 1.00 -18.28 -13.10
C LYS A 76 -0.27 -18.08 -12.26
N LEU A 77 -0.20 -17.20 -11.25
CA LEU A 77 -1.34 -16.90 -10.39
C LEU A 77 -2.46 -16.22 -11.18
N ARG A 78 -2.15 -15.24 -12.04
CA ARG A 78 -3.10 -14.60 -12.96
C ARG A 78 -3.88 -15.60 -13.80
N ARG A 79 -3.21 -16.61 -14.38
CA ARG A 79 -3.88 -17.66 -15.17
C ARG A 79 -4.83 -18.52 -14.34
N MET A 80 -4.53 -18.71 -13.06
CA MET A 80 -5.32 -19.54 -12.16
C MET A 80 -6.50 -18.77 -11.55
N THR A 81 -6.32 -17.49 -11.25
CA THR A 81 -7.30 -16.69 -10.49
C THR A 81 -8.02 -15.64 -11.33
N GLY A 82 -7.49 -15.27 -12.49
CA GLY A 82 -7.92 -14.11 -13.26
C GLY A 82 -7.44 -12.76 -12.71
N ALA A 83 -6.73 -12.76 -11.56
CA ALA A 83 -6.30 -11.55 -10.88
C ALA A 83 -5.23 -10.78 -11.66
N ILE A 84 -5.28 -9.44 -11.61
CA ILE A 84 -4.34 -8.60 -12.34
C ILE A 84 -3.26 -8.11 -11.38
N ASN A 85 -2.00 -8.51 -11.61
CA ASN A 85 -0.86 -7.96 -10.88
C ASN A 85 -0.36 -6.68 -11.56
N ILE A 86 -0.30 -5.58 -10.82
CA ILE A 86 0.22 -4.30 -11.29
C ILE A 86 1.23 -3.79 -10.27
N ALA A 87 2.45 -3.53 -10.73
CA ALA A 87 3.56 -3.05 -9.91
C ALA A 87 3.82 -3.86 -8.61
N GLY A 88 3.53 -5.16 -8.63
CA GLY A 88 3.70 -6.04 -7.46
C GLY A 88 2.48 -6.12 -6.53
N HIS A 89 1.35 -5.52 -6.91
CA HIS A 89 0.08 -5.54 -6.17
C HIS A 89 -1.01 -6.25 -6.98
N TRP A 90 -1.92 -6.96 -6.31
CA TRP A 90 -3.15 -7.43 -6.95
C TRP A 90 -4.13 -6.27 -7.01
N ARG A 91 -4.65 -5.94 -8.20
CA ARG A 91 -5.61 -4.83 -8.39
C ARG A 91 -6.83 -4.97 -7.48
N GLU A 92 -7.26 -6.21 -7.27
CA GLU A 92 -8.40 -6.59 -6.44
C GLU A 92 -8.18 -6.27 -4.96
N MET A 93 -6.93 -6.05 -4.54
CA MET A 93 -6.53 -5.82 -3.15
C MET A 93 -5.74 -4.54 -2.97
N LEU A 94 -5.83 -3.63 -3.94
CA LEU A 94 -4.88 -2.54 -4.06
C LEU A 94 -4.88 -1.69 -2.78
N GLY A 95 -6.04 -1.26 -2.29
CA GLY A 95 -6.17 -0.51 -1.03
C GLY A 95 -5.41 -1.10 0.14
N ARG A 96 -5.74 -2.34 0.52
CA ARG A 96 -5.03 -3.02 1.61
C ARG A 96 -3.54 -3.16 1.30
N SER A 97 -3.19 -3.53 0.08
CA SER A 97 -1.78 -3.72 -0.30
C SER A 97 -1.00 -2.41 -0.41
N LEU A 98 -1.64 -1.23 -0.45
CA LEU A 98 -0.96 0.06 -0.37
C LEU A 98 -0.58 0.42 1.08
N SER A 99 -0.96 -0.36 2.09
CA SER A 99 -0.60 -0.10 3.49
C SER A 99 0.80 -0.60 3.90
N TRP A 100 1.65 -0.96 2.95
CA TRP A 100 3.03 -1.35 3.26
C TRP A 100 3.78 -0.19 3.94
N THR A 101 4.81 -0.51 4.73
CA THR A 101 5.75 0.46 5.31
C THR A 101 7.17 -0.07 5.15
N ALA A 102 8.14 0.83 4.96
CA ALA A 102 9.54 0.44 4.86
C ALA A 102 10.12 0.06 6.25
N ILE A 103 10.90 -1.02 6.30
CA ILE A 103 11.56 -1.49 7.52
C ILE A 103 12.84 -0.67 7.73
N SER A 104 12.91 0.03 8.86
CA SER A 104 14.09 0.81 9.31
C SER A 104 14.64 1.79 8.25
N PRO A 105 13.82 2.73 7.74
CA PRO A 105 14.27 3.71 6.77
C PRO A 105 15.30 4.64 7.42
N THR A 106 16.55 4.46 7.01
CA THR A 106 17.71 5.23 7.48
C THR A 106 18.33 6.09 6.39
N SER A 107 17.97 5.83 5.13
CA SER A 107 18.42 6.53 3.93
C SER A 107 17.39 7.55 3.45
N THR A 108 17.88 8.64 2.84
CA THR A 108 17.03 9.59 2.10
C THR A 108 16.66 9.00 0.73
N ARG A 109 15.57 9.49 0.12
CA ARG A 109 15.13 9.06 -1.22
C ARG A 109 16.20 9.27 -2.30
N GLU A 110 17.09 10.24 -2.11
CA GLU A 110 18.21 10.54 -3.01
C GLU A 110 19.26 9.43 -3.05
N MET A 111 19.35 8.64 -1.98
CA MET A 111 20.25 7.49 -1.89
C MET A 111 19.66 6.23 -2.53
N CYS A 112 18.35 6.21 -2.81
CA CYS A 112 17.69 5.08 -3.46
C CYS A 112 18.04 5.06 -4.95
N GLY A 113 18.79 4.04 -5.37
CA GLY A 113 19.31 3.91 -6.74
C GLY A 113 18.26 3.54 -7.79
N ASP A 114 17.06 3.12 -7.39
CA ASP A 114 16.02 2.67 -8.30
C ASP A 114 14.75 3.52 -8.21
N ARG A 115 14.48 4.30 -9.26
CA ARG A 115 13.26 5.10 -9.45
C ARG A 115 12.38 4.54 -10.58
N SER A 116 12.52 3.25 -10.91
CA SER A 116 11.76 2.63 -12.01
C SER A 116 10.35 2.20 -11.60
N SER A 117 10.16 1.81 -10.34
CA SER A 117 8.84 1.46 -9.80
C SER A 117 8.07 2.73 -9.45
N PRO A 118 6.74 2.74 -9.63
CA PRO A 118 5.91 3.87 -9.20
C PRO A 118 5.98 4.01 -7.68
N SER A 119 5.84 5.23 -7.14
CA SER A 119 6.06 5.51 -5.71
C SER A 119 5.14 4.69 -4.79
N TRP A 120 3.93 4.37 -5.26
CA TRP A 120 2.95 3.57 -4.53
C TRP A 120 3.26 2.07 -4.49
N ALA A 121 4.17 1.58 -5.34
CA ALA A 121 4.59 0.18 -5.30
C ALA A 121 5.57 -0.08 -4.16
N TRP A 122 5.46 -1.22 -3.49
CA TRP A 122 6.43 -1.62 -2.46
C TRP A 122 7.88 -1.71 -2.98
N ALA A 123 8.03 -1.96 -4.29
CA ALA A 123 9.32 -2.02 -4.97
C ALA A 123 9.93 -0.63 -5.27
N SER A 124 9.31 0.46 -4.80
CA SER A 124 9.84 1.84 -4.92
C SER A 124 10.96 2.15 -3.93
N THR A 125 11.09 1.38 -2.85
CA THR A 125 12.14 1.51 -1.83
C THR A 125 13.10 0.33 -1.89
N ASP A 126 14.40 0.51 -1.65
CA ASP A 126 15.41 -0.56 -1.59
C ASP A 126 15.41 -1.33 -0.25
N LEU A 127 14.48 -1.00 0.63
CA LEU A 127 14.31 -1.62 1.94
C LEU A 127 13.34 -2.81 1.88
N GLY A 128 13.42 -3.66 2.91
CA GLY A 128 12.33 -4.59 3.20
C GLY A 128 11.07 -3.83 3.57
N VAL A 129 9.90 -4.40 3.30
CA VAL A 129 8.62 -3.79 3.65
C VAL A 129 7.80 -4.70 4.57
N THR A 130 6.87 -4.11 5.32
CA THR A 130 5.87 -4.83 6.11
C THR A 130 4.48 -4.24 5.93
N PHE A 131 3.46 -5.08 6.07
CA PHE A 131 2.04 -4.73 6.09
C PHE A 131 1.49 -4.82 7.52
N GLU A 132 2.32 -4.50 8.52
CA GLU A 132 2.00 -4.51 9.96
C GLU A 132 0.67 -3.79 10.29
N GLY A 133 -0.06 -4.31 11.28
CA GLY A 133 -1.31 -3.70 11.77
C GLY A 133 -2.57 -4.05 10.98
N LEU A 134 -2.49 -4.99 10.04
CA LEU A 134 -3.66 -5.48 9.27
C LEU A 134 -4.32 -6.74 9.86
N ASP A 135 -4.07 -7.08 11.13
CA ASP A 135 -4.84 -8.12 11.80
C ASP A 135 -6.29 -7.63 11.98
N GLY A 136 -7.27 -8.31 11.38
CA GLY A 136 -8.67 -7.90 11.42
C GLY A 136 -9.32 -7.82 10.03
N VAL A 137 -10.52 -7.25 9.99
CA VAL A 137 -11.30 -7.09 8.75
C VAL A 137 -10.94 -5.75 8.11
N TRP A 138 -10.39 -5.80 6.90
CA TRP A 138 -10.12 -4.59 6.11
C TRP A 138 -11.41 -4.02 5.52
N HIS A 139 -11.58 -2.72 5.66
CA HIS A 139 -12.64 -1.95 5.01
C HIS A 139 -12.02 -0.89 4.12
N GLU A 140 -12.24 -1.01 2.82
CA GLU A 140 -11.78 -0.05 1.83
C GLU A 140 -12.46 1.32 2.04
N SER A 141 -11.70 2.41 1.95
CA SER A 141 -12.24 3.78 1.98
C SER A 141 -11.88 4.64 0.77
N MET A 142 -11.05 4.10 -0.14
CA MET A 142 -10.79 4.69 -1.46
C MET A 142 -11.47 3.90 -2.57
N VAL A 143 -11.53 4.49 -3.76
CA VAL A 143 -11.99 3.86 -4.99
C VAL A 143 -10.87 3.96 -6.02
N VAL A 144 -10.45 2.81 -6.56
CA VAL A 144 -9.53 2.77 -7.70
C VAL A 144 -10.33 3.04 -8.97
N GLU A 145 -10.13 4.21 -9.57
CA GLU A 145 -10.84 4.62 -10.79
C GLU A 145 -10.16 4.02 -12.02
N ASP A 146 -8.83 4.14 -12.10
CA ASP A 146 -8.06 3.66 -13.25
C ASP A 146 -6.59 3.43 -12.92
N ILE A 147 -5.92 2.60 -13.73
CA ILE A 147 -4.47 2.38 -13.68
C ILE A 147 -3.94 2.25 -15.11
N TRP A 148 -2.98 3.09 -15.47
CA TRP A 148 -2.37 3.06 -16.80
C TRP A 148 -0.86 3.24 -16.75
N GLU A 149 -0.20 2.81 -17.82
CA GLU A 149 1.22 3.09 -18.02
C GLU A 149 1.37 4.40 -18.79
N GLU A 150 2.14 5.34 -18.23
CA GLU A 150 2.53 6.56 -18.93
C GLU A 150 3.47 6.17 -20.10
N PRO A 151 3.19 6.62 -21.34
CA PRO A 151 4.04 6.34 -22.49
C PRO A 151 5.47 6.84 -22.28
N THR A 152 6.45 6.06 -22.72
CA THR A 152 7.85 6.47 -22.71
C THR A 152 8.09 7.60 -23.71
N ASN A 153 8.28 8.83 -23.19
CA ASN A 153 8.68 9.98 -23.99
C ASN A 153 10.21 10.09 -24.08
N ALA A 154 10.74 10.83 -25.06
CA ALA A 154 12.18 10.98 -25.30
C ALA A 154 12.98 11.49 -24.07
N THR A 155 12.31 12.15 -23.12
CA THR A 155 12.88 12.64 -21.84
C THR A 155 12.71 11.66 -20.68
N ASN A 156 11.77 10.71 -20.75
CA ASN A 156 11.43 9.77 -19.69
C ASN A 156 11.70 8.34 -20.19
N ARG A 157 12.91 7.83 -19.89
CA ARG A 157 13.43 6.55 -20.41
C ARG A 157 12.69 5.29 -19.93
N ARG A 158 11.69 5.40 -19.05
CA ARG A 158 11.01 4.25 -18.42
C ARG A 158 9.51 4.53 -18.27
N SER A 159 8.68 3.55 -18.62
CA SER A 159 7.23 3.57 -18.37
C SER A 159 6.96 3.61 -16.87
N ARG A 160 6.00 4.41 -16.44
CA ARG A 160 5.56 4.50 -15.03
C ARG A 160 4.09 4.16 -14.94
N ASN A 161 3.70 3.37 -13.95
CA ASN A 161 2.29 3.07 -13.71
C ASN A 161 1.67 4.18 -12.85
N ILE A 162 0.68 4.87 -13.40
CA ILE A 162 -0.10 5.89 -12.70
C ILE A 162 -1.36 5.25 -12.14
N LEU A 163 -1.59 5.45 -10.85
CA LEU A 163 -2.78 5.00 -10.14
C LEU A 163 -3.72 6.18 -9.91
N ARG A 164 -4.90 6.16 -10.53
CA ARG A 164 -5.97 7.12 -10.23
C ARG A 164 -6.90 6.57 -9.16
N MET A 165 -7.07 7.35 -8.11
CA MET A 165 -7.96 7.00 -7.01
C MET A 165 -8.80 8.19 -6.56
N SER A 166 -10.01 7.88 -6.12
CA SER A 166 -10.89 8.80 -5.41
C SER A 166 -10.96 8.39 -3.95
N GLY A 167 -10.93 9.36 -3.03
CA GLY A 167 -11.00 9.04 -1.62
C GLY A 167 -11.09 10.26 -0.73
N THR A 168 -11.15 10.00 0.58
CA THR A 168 -11.08 11.08 1.56
C THR A 168 -9.66 11.62 1.61
N PHE A 169 -9.52 12.93 1.40
CA PHE A 169 -8.26 13.65 1.38
C PHE A 169 -8.26 14.75 2.44
N CYS A 170 -7.11 14.99 3.06
CA CYS A 170 -6.94 16.14 3.95
C CYS A 170 -5.49 16.64 3.92
N GLU A 171 -5.32 17.91 4.24
CA GLU A 171 -4.01 18.52 4.42
C GLU A 171 -3.91 19.17 5.80
N MET A 172 -2.96 18.69 6.59
CA MET A 172 -2.70 19.25 7.92
C MET A 172 -1.21 19.20 8.21
N SER A 173 -0.73 20.17 8.98
CA SER A 173 0.66 20.21 9.45
C SER A 173 0.97 19.08 10.44
N LEU A 174 2.24 18.71 10.58
CA LEU A 174 2.67 17.74 11.62
C LEU A 174 2.18 18.15 13.02
N ALA A 175 2.21 19.45 13.34
CA ALA A 175 1.72 20.01 14.59
C ALA A 175 0.20 19.77 14.78
N GLN A 176 -0.60 20.00 13.73
CA GLN A 176 -2.05 19.75 13.76
C GLN A 176 -2.38 18.26 13.92
N TRP A 177 -1.53 17.37 13.42
CA TRP A 177 -1.61 15.94 13.68
C TRP A 177 -1.13 15.54 15.08
N GLY A 178 -0.51 16.44 15.84
CA GLY A 178 0.05 16.15 17.16
C GLY A 178 1.36 15.36 17.11
N LEU A 179 2.01 15.29 15.95
CA LEU A 179 3.26 14.58 15.73
C LEU A 179 4.43 15.31 16.36
N ARG A 180 5.31 14.55 17.01
CA ARG A 180 6.50 15.04 17.69
C ARG A 180 7.74 14.42 17.09
N GLU A 181 8.85 15.13 17.23
CA GLU A 181 10.16 14.65 16.81
C GLU A 181 10.46 13.28 17.46
N PRO A 182 10.87 12.28 16.67
CA PRO A 182 11.18 10.97 17.20
C PRO A 182 12.45 11.03 18.05
N ARG A 183 12.52 10.18 19.07
CA ARG A 183 13.77 9.96 19.82
C ARG A 183 14.82 9.37 18.87
N LYS A 184 16.09 9.76 19.02
CA LYS A 184 17.21 9.32 18.17
C LYS A 184 17.13 7.82 17.85
N GLY A 185 17.11 7.49 16.55
CA GLY A 185 17.12 6.12 16.04
C GLY A 185 15.75 5.54 15.67
N ASN A 186 14.64 6.25 15.89
CA ASN A 186 13.31 5.79 15.50
C ASN A 186 12.82 6.48 14.22
N ALA A 187 12.39 5.69 13.24
CA ALA A 187 11.93 6.20 11.95
C ALA A 187 10.47 6.69 11.95
N THR A 188 9.76 6.44 13.05
CA THR A 188 8.33 6.69 13.17
C THR A 188 8.08 7.89 14.08
N TYR A 189 7.34 8.87 13.57
CA TYR A 189 6.84 9.95 14.39
C TYR A 189 5.65 9.40 15.18
N ARG A 190 5.64 9.56 16.50
CA ARG A 190 4.57 9.05 17.38
C ARG A 190 3.91 10.19 18.14
N THR A 191 2.63 10.05 18.44
CA THR A 191 1.87 11.04 19.23
C THR A 191 1.32 10.43 20.51
N SER A 192 0.70 11.27 21.34
CA SER A 192 -0.20 10.86 22.42
C SER A 192 -1.68 11.17 22.11
N SER A 193 -2.00 11.51 20.86
CA SER A 193 -3.33 11.87 20.33
C SER A 193 -3.81 10.81 19.32
N TYR A 194 -4.90 11.08 18.57
CA TYR A 194 -5.55 10.14 17.63
C TYR A 194 -4.64 9.57 16.53
N VAL A 195 -3.48 10.19 16.25
CA VAL A 195 -2.50 9.69 15.27
C VAL A 195 -1.52 8.78 15.99
N GLU A 196 -1.50 7.49 15.69
CA GLU A 196 -0.56 6.59 16.35
C GLU A 196 0.87 6.82 15.83
N SER A 197 1.02 6.83 14.50
CA SER A 197 2.32 7.03 13.88
C SER A 197 2.30 7.47 12.42
N VAL A 198 3.39 8.11 11.99
CA VAL A 198 3.77 8.22 10.57
C VAL A 198 4.98 7.34 10.32
N ALA A 199 4.89 6.45 9.34
CA ALA A 199 6.00 5.70 8.79
C ALA A 199 6.41 6.33 7.45
N TRP A 200 7.63 6.84 7.36
CA TRP A 200 8.16 7.42 6.13
C TRP A 200 8.74 6.35 5.23
N ASP A 201 8.47 6.41 3.92
CA ASP A 201 9.12 5.52 2.96
C ASP A 201 10.63 5.85 2.88
N HIS A 202 10.95 7.14 3.02
CA HIS A 202 12.29 7.67 3.23
C HIS A 202 12.27 8.79 4.27
N MET A 203 13.20 8.77 5.22
CA MET A 203 13.24 9.75 6.30
C MET A 203 13.46 11.18 5.75
N PRO A 204 12.61 12.17 6.10
CA PRO A 204 12.88 13.56 5.77
C PRO A 204 14.15 14.06 6.50
N PRO A 205 14.89 15.01 5.90
CA PRO A 205 16.19 15.45 6.43
C PRO A 205 16.09 16.15 7.79
N THR A 206 14.97 16.83 8.04
CA THR A 206 14.69 17.56 9.29
C THR A 206 13.23 17.39 9.67
N PHE A 207 12.96 17.31 10.97
CA PHE A 207 11.61 17.46 11.49
C PHE A 207 11.17 18.93 11.37
N ASP A 208 10.00 19.17 10.79
CA ASP A 208 9.40 20.51 10.65
C ASP A 208 7.92 20.41 11.02
N GLU A 209 7.57 20.93 12.19
CA GLU A 209 6.21 20.88 12.73
C GLU A 209 5.18 21.60 11.84
N THR A 210 5.63 22.54 11.01
CA THR A 210 4.80 23.33 10.11
C THR A 210 4.60 22.67 8.74
N ARG A 211 5.36 21.61 8.45
CA ARG A 211 5.26 20.87 7.18
C ARG A 211 3.84 20.33 7.01
N LEU A 212 3.18 20.76 5.95
CA LEU A 212 1.88 20.24 5.54
C LEU A 212 2.03 18.83 4.97
N LEU A 213 1.22 17.90 5.49
CA LEU A 213 1.07 16.56 4.95
C LEU A 213 -0.26 16.47 4.22
N ALA A 214 -0.19 16.19 2.91
CA ALA A 214 -1.33 15.72 2.17
C ALA A 214 -1.52 14.23 2.43
N CYS A 215 -2.74 13.85 2.81
CA CYS A 215 -3.08 12.50 3.20
C CYS A 215 -4.30 12.01 2.42
N MET A 216 -4.19 10.85 1.77
CA MET A 216 -5.31 10.14 1.14
C MET A 216 -5.65 8.88 1.93
N PHE A 217 -6.87 8.79 2.46
CA PHE A 217 -7.32 7.64 3.23
C PHE A 217 -7.65 6.46 2.31
N ILE A 218 -7.06 5.31 2.61
CA ILE A 218 -7.16 4.11 1.76
C ILE A 218 -8.05 3.04 2.41
N GLY A 219 -8.15 3.00 3.73
CA GLY A 219 -9.05 2.08 4.41
C GLY A 219 -8.88 2.10 5.92
N CYS A 220 -9.61 1.22 6.58
CA CYS A 220 -9.43 0.94 7.99
C CYS A 220 -9.39 -0.56 8.27
N VAL A 221 -8.69 -0.91 9.34
CA VAL A 221 -8.65 -2.25 9.90
C VAL A 221 -9.59 -2.26 11.08
N ARG A 222 -10.57 -3.17 11.07
CA ARG A 222 -11.51 -3.37 12.17
C ARG A 222 -11.12 -4.63 12.93
N GLU A 223 -10.68 -4.45 14.17
CA GLU A 223 -10.38 -5.54 15.10
C GLU A 223 -11.61 -5.95 15.92
N SER A 224 -12.46 -4.98 16.27
CA SER A 224 -13.74 -5.19 16.96
C SER A 224 -14.74 -4.10 16.61
N ASP A 225 -15.96 -4.18 17.13
CA ASP A 225 -16.99 -3.14 16.93
C ASP A 225 -16.59 -1.76 17.48
N TYR A 226 -15.59 -1.72 18.38
CA TYR A 226 -15.14 -0.50 19.05
C TYR A 226 -13.72 -0.10 18.67
N VAL A 227 -12.97 -1.01 18.02
CA VAL A 227 -11.57 -0.80 17.66
C VAL A 227 -11.41 -0.81 16.15
N SER A 228 -11.08 0.34 15.59
CA SER A 228 -10.85 0.49 14.16
C SER A 228 -9.75 1.50 13.87
N ASP A 229 -8.68 1.00 13.26
CA ASP A 229 -7.54 1.82 12.90
C ASP A 229 -7.63 2.26 11.47
N THR A 230 -7.52 3.57 11.25
CA THR A 230 -7.60 4.15 9.91
C THR A 230 -6.19 4.33 9.34
N VAL A 231 -6.05 4.03 8.05
CA VAL A 231 -4.79 4.11 7.32
C VAL A 231 -4.93 5.09 6.16
N GLY A 232 -3.95 5.99 6.03
CA GLY A 232 -3.85 6.92 4.92
C GLY A 232 -2.45 6.98 4.34
N LEU A 233 -2.36 7.16 3.02
CA LEU A 233 -1.10 7.44 2.33
C LEU A 233 -0.71 8.89 2.61
N VAL A 234 0.54 9.11 3.00
CA VAL A 234 1.16 10.42 2.98
C VAL A 234 1.72 10.64 1.58
N ILE A 235 1.30 11.72 0.94
CA ILE A 235 1.57 12.01 -0.46
C ILE A 235 2.14 13.42 -0.62
N GLU A 236 2.97 13.61 -1.64
CA GLU A 236 3.64 14.86 -1.96
C GLU A 236 3.36 15.23 -3.42
N ARG A 237 3.08 16.51 -3.68
CA ARG A 237 2.73 16.98 -5.03
C ARG A 237 3.93 16.88 -5.96
N THR A 238 3.72 16.36 -7.17
CA THR A 238 4.74 16.44 -8.21
C THR A 238 4.70 17.76 -8.98
N GLY A 239 3.58 18.50 -8.85
CA GLY A 239 3.28 19.71 -9.62
C GLY A 239 2.75 19.43 -11.04
N LYS A 240 2.60 18.15 -11.43
CA LYS A 240 1.97 17.78 -12.70
C LYS A 240 0.46 17.61 -12.56
N PHE A 241 -0.21 17.74 -13.69
CA PHE A 241 -1.64 17.50 -13.82
C PHE A 241 -1.93 16.64 -15.04
N ASN A 242 -2.57 15.50 -14.84
CA ASN A 242 -2.98 14.61 -15.94
C ASN A 242 -4.34 15.04 -16.48
N GLY A 243 -4.44 15.14 -17.80
CA GLY A 243 -5.62 15.69 -18.47
C GLY A 243 -5.91 17.17 -18.10
N GLY A 244 -4.93 17.87 -17.51
CA GLY A 244 -5.06 19.27 -17.08
C GLY A 244 -5.98 19.50 -15.88
N GLN A 245 -6.47 18.46 -15.22
CA GLN A 245 -7.47 18.57 -14.14
C GLN A 245 -7.13 17.75 -12.90
N VAL A 246 -6.53 16.58 -13.06
CA VAL A 246 -6.22 15.68 -11.93
C VAL A 246 -4.78 15.90 -11.50
N GLU A 247 -4.57 16.34 -10.27
CA GLU A 247 -3.25 16.58 -9.70
C GLU A 247 -2.51 15.26 -9.45
N GLU A 248 -1.23 15.24 -9.82
CA GLU A 248 -0.34 14.10 -9.60
C GLU A 248 0.47 14.26 -8.32
N PHE A 249 0.55 13.17 -7.56
CA PHE A 249 1.29 13.04 -6.34
C PHE A 249 2.26 11.86 -6.40
N GLU A 250 3.22 11.83 -5.49
CA GLU A 250 4.02 10.67 -5.15
C GLU A 250 3.77 10.30 -3.69
N ARG A 251 3.70 9.00 -3.41
CA ARG A 251 3.70 8.47 -2.06
C ARG A 251 5.05 8.71 -1.41
N VAL A 252 5.01 9.16 -0.16
CA VAL A 252 6.20 9.40 0.68
C VAL A 252 6.13 8.72 2.06
N GLY A 253 4.97 8.17 2.41
CA GLY A 253 4.81 7.42 3.66
C GLY A 253 3.40 6.95 3.91
N LEU A 254 3.17 6.48 5.14
CA LEU A 254 1.91 5.97 5.64
C LEU A 254 1.59 6.60 6.99
N LEU A 255 0.35 7.03 7.16
CA LEU A 255 -0.20 7.57 8.39
C LEU A 255 -1.19 6.57 8.98
N ARG A 256 -1.03 6.24 10.26
CA ARG A 256 -1.94 5.35 11.01
C ARG A 256 -2.59 6.09 12.16
N PHE A 257 -3.90 5.87 12.30
CA PHE A 257 -4.72 6.43 13.36
C PHE A 257 -5.36 5.32 14.19
N GLU A 258 -5.20 5.38 15.50
CA GLU A 258 -5.90 4.47 16.41
C GLU A 258 -7.33 4.94 16.67
N ASN A 259 -8.31 4.07 16.45
CA ASN A 259 -9.71 4.31 16.82
C ASN A 259 -10.32 5.62 16.28
N LEU A 260 -9.83 6.09 15.14
CA LEU A 260 -10.32 7.28 14.48
C LEU A 260 -11.11 6.90 13.23
N SER A 261 -12.39 7.26 13.22
CA SER A 261 -13.16 7.27 11.98
C SER A 261 -12.74 8.46 11.12
N SER A 262 -12.52 8.24 9.83
CA SER A 262 -12.33 9.32 8.84
C SER A 262 -13.49 10.33 8.84
N GLU A 263 -14.65 9.95 9.38
CA GLU A 263 -15.79 10.84 9.60
C GLU A 263 -15.48 12.04 10.49
N ARG A 264 -14.59 11.85 11.47
CA ARG A 264 -14.26 12.83 12.53
C ARG A 264 -13.16 13.81 12.14
N LEU A 265 -12.59 13.68 10.94
CA LEU A 265 -11.53 14.55 10.44
C LEU A 265 -12.09 15.88 9.94
N LEU A 266 -11.52 16.97 10.44
CA LEU A 266 -11.83 18.33 10.00
C LEU A 266 -11.13 18.65 8.68
N GLY A 267 -11.76 19.48 7.84
CA GLY A 267 -11.15 19.96 6.60
C GLY A 267 -10.94 18.90 5.51
N LYS A 268 -11.55 17.72 5.66
CA LYS A 268 -11.47 16.67 4.64
C LYS A 268 -12.31 17.00 3.41
N LEU A 269 -11.87 16.50 2.27
CA LEU A 269 -12.55 16.57 0.99
C LEU A 269 -12.63 15.17 0.39
N TRP A 270 -13.63 14.91 -0.43
CA TRP A 270 -13.61 13.75 -1.33
C TRP A 270 -13.08 14.22 -2.68
N ILE A 271 -11.90 13.77 -3.07
CA ILE A 271 -11.25 14.20 -4.32
C ILE A 271 -10.69 13.01 -5.09
N THR A 272 -10.41 13.24 -6.37
CA THR A 272 -9.67 12.31 -7.23
C THR A 272 -8.25 12.83 -7.43
N ILE A 273 -7.26 11.94 -7.28
CA ILE A 273 -5.83 12.22 -7.48
C ILE A 273 -5.19 11.13 -8.32
N ASP A 274 -4.03 11.44 -8.89
CA ASP A 274 -3.14 10.46 -9.49
C ASP A 274 -1.92 10.25 -8.59
N ILE A 275 -1.48 9.00 -8.44
CA ILE A 275 -0.22 8.65 -7.76
C ILE A 275 0.72 8.01 -8.77
N ALA A 276 1.88 8.62 -8.96
CA ALA A 276 2.94 8.18 -9.87
C ALA A 276 3.96 7.24 -9.23
#